data_AF-Q9F676-F1
#
_entry.id   AF-Q9F676-F1
#
_cell.length_a   1.000
_cell.length_b   1.000
_cell.length_c   1.000
_cell.angle_alpha   90.00
_cell.angle_beta   90.00
_cell.angle_gamma   90.00
#
_symmetry.space_group_name_H-M   'P 1'
#
loop_
_entity.id
_entity.type
_entity.pdbx_description
1 polymer ?
#
loop_
_entity_poly.entity_id
_entity_poly.type
_entity_poly.pdbx_seq_one_letter_code
_entity_poly.pdbx_strand_id
1 'polypeptide(L)'
;MTAPNAPLVAAGGLDDGGLGTSYTKISEAIDEVYSEDGVAVLMDMGSAVMTTEIVIEDKDDSKVRMLDCPLVEGAVLAAVESTGGISLDELAEKIKESYNVRKFPE
;
A
#
# COMPACT_ATOMS: atom_id res chain seq x y z
N MET A 1 -7.16 13.21 12.18
CA MET A 1 -6.61 12.05 11.44
C MET A 1 -5.11 12.03 11.66
N THR A 2 -4.51 10.85 11.81
CA THR A 2 -3.09 10.69 12.17
C THR A 2 -2.13 11.20 11.09
N ALA A 3 -2.56 11.23 9.82
CA ALA A 3 -1.81 11.78 8.70
C ALA A 3 -2.77 12.33 7.62
N PRO A 4 -3.32 13.55 7.77
CA PRO A 4 -4.40 14.06 6.91
C PRO A 4 -3.97 14.35 5.46
N ASN A 5 -2.66 14.45 5.20
CA ASN A 5 -2.09 14.79 3.90
C ASN A 5 -1.34 13.61 3.26
N ALA A 6 -1.44 12.40 3.83
CA ALA A 6 -0.81 11.23 3.21
C ALA A 6 -1.53 10.91 1.89
N PRO A 7 -0.80 10.79 0.76
CA PRO A 7 -1.40 10.38 -0.51
C PRO A 7 -1.81 8.91 -0.41
N LEU A 8 -3.12 8.65 -0.33
CA LEU A 8 -3.70 7.34 -0.10
C LEU A 8 -4.92 7.15 -0.98
N VAL A 9 -4.94 6.05 -1.74
CA VAL A 9 -6.07 5.65 -2.58
C VAL A 9 -6.39 4.18 -2.30
N ALA A 10 -7.68 3.88 -2.16
CA ALA A 10 -8.15 2.52 -1.95
C ALA A 10 -8.55 1.86 -3.28
N ALA A 11 -8.01 0.68 -3.57
CA ALA A 11 -8.21 -0.05 -4.82
C ALA A 11 -9.03 -1.36 -4.68
N GLY A 12 -9.78 -1.49 -3.58
CA GLY A 12 -10.58 -2.70 -3.30
C GLY A 12 -11.83 -2.85 -4.18
N GLY A 13 -12.20 -4.10 -4.46
CA GLY A 13 -13.42 -4.45 -5.20
C GLY A 13 -13.23 -4.53 -6.72
N LEU A 14 -14.27 -5.02 -7.38
CA LEU A 14 -14.38 -5.03 -8.85
C LEU A 14 -14.87 -3.67 -9.37
N ASP A 15 -14.80 -3.47 -10.69
CA ASP A 15 -15.19 -2.22 -11.35
C ASP A 15 -16.68 -1.91 -11.19
N ASP A 16 -17.52 -2.94 -11.04
CA ASP A 16 -18.96 -2.83 -10.78
C ASP A 16 -19.30 -2.62 -9.29
N GLY A 17 -18.28 -2.49 -8.43
CA GLY A 17 -18.43 -2.36 -6.97
C GLY A 17 -18.63 -3.70 -6.25
N GLY A 18 -18.58 -4.82 -6.97
CA GLY A 18 -18.62 -6.16 -6.39
C GLY A 18 -17.38 -6.51 -5.56
N LEU A 19 -17.49 -7.61 -4.81
CA LEU A 19 -16.37 -8.15 -4.05
C LEU A 19 -15.34 -8.77 -5.01
N GLY A 20 -14.07 -8.35 -4.87
CA GLY A 20 -12.97 -8.89 -5.66
C GLY A 20 -11.78 -7.93 -5.72
N THR A 21 -10.90 -8.18 -6.68
CA THR A 21 -9.69 -7.39 -6.94
C THR A 21 -9.73 -6.96 -8.41
N SER A 22 -9.55 -5.67 -8.68
CA SER A 22 -9.50 -5.13 -10.04
C SER A 22 -8.09 -4.66 -10.39
N TYR A 23 -7.57 -5.17 -11.52
CA TYR A 23 -6.32 -4.68 -12.11
C TYR A 23 -6.40 -3.18 -12.39
N THR A 24 -7.50 -2.73 -13.01
CA THR A 24 -7.70 -1.34 -13.42
C THR A 24 -7.65 -0.41 -12.22
N LYS A 25 -8.38 -0.74 -11.15
CA LYS A 25 -8.38 0.08 -9.92
C LYS A 25 -7.02 0.17 -9.26
N ILE A 26 -6.26 -0.93 -9.22
CA ILE A 26 -4.90 -0.91 -8.64
C ILE A 26 -3.99 -0.03 -9.49
N SER A 27 -4.03 -0.19 -10.81
CA SER A 27 -3.20 0.60 -11.73
C SER A 27 -3.50 2.10 -11.64
N GLU A 28 -4.79 2.47 -11.64
CA GLU A 28 -5.24 3.86 -11.49
C GLU A 28 -4.88 4.44 -10.12
N ALA A 29 -5.04 3.66 -9.04
CA ALA A 29 -4.68 4.09 -7.70
C ALA A 29 -3.18 4.40 -7.56
N ILE A 30 -2.33 3.57 -8.17
CA ILE A 30 -0.87 3.81 -8.22
C ILE A 30 -0.59 5.12 -8.96
N ASP A 31 -1.21 5.34 -10.11
CA ASP A 31 -1.00 6.55 -10.91
C ASP A 31 -1.47 7.82 -10.18
N GLU A 32 -2.55 7.73 -9.40
CA GLU A 32 -3.10 8.85 -8.63
C GLU A 32 -2.19 9.29 -7.48
N VAL A 33 -1.52 8.35 -6.80
CA VAL A 33 -0.61 8.65 -5.68
C VAL A 33 0.85 8.78 -6.08
N TYR A 34 1.17 8.56 -7.36
CA TYR A 34 2.55 8.51 -7.84
C TYR A 34 3.30 9.82 -7.59
N SER A 35 4.55 9.69 -7.13
CA SER A 35 5.49 10.79 -6.99
C SER A 35 6.93 10.31 -7.23
N GLU A 36 7.88 11.25 -7.28
CA GLU A 36 9.30 10.91 -7.42
C GLU A 36 9.86 10.12 -6.22
N ASP A 37 9.18 10.15 -5.07
CA ASP A 37 9.55 9.41 -3.86
C ASP A 37 9.11 7.93 -3.91
N GLY A 38 8.24 7.59 -4.87
CA GLY A 38 7.73 6.24 -5.11
C GLY A 38 6.39 5.93 -4.45
N VAL A 39 5.91 4.71 -4.66
CA VAL A 39 4.59 4.22 -4.24
C VAL A 39 4.74 2.91 -3.48
N ALA A 40 4.23 2.89 -2.25
CA ALA A 40 4.06 1.68 -1.46
C ALA A 40 2.66 1.10 -1.71
N VAL A 41 2.59 -0.12 -2.23
CA VAL A 41 1.33 -0.85 -2.38
C VAL A 41 1.18 -1.79 -1.20
N LEU A 42 0.03 -1.71 -0.52
CA LEU A 42 -0.35 -2.57 0.59
C LEU A 42 -1.53 -3.44 0.16
N MET A 43 -1.49 -4.72 0.55
CA MET A 43 -2.45 -5.73 0.11
C MET A 43 -2.90 -6.60 1.28
N ASP A 44 -4.02 -7.28 1.14
CA ASP A 44 -4.46 -8.30 2.10
C ASP A 44 -3.81 -9.65 1.80
N MET A 45 -4.44 -10.48 0.97
CA MET A 45 -4.01 -11.84 0.69
C MET A 45 -4.61 -12.35 -0.63
N GLY A 46 -4.07 -13.44 -1.15
CA GLY A 46 -4.65 -14.15 -2.29
C GLY A 46 -4.67 -13.31 -3.57
N SER A 47 -5.86 -13.06 -4.13
CA SER A 47 -6.01 -12.40 -5.43
C SER A 47 -5.47 -10.98 -5.47
N ALA A 48 -5.47 -10.26 -4.34
CA ALA A 48 -4.88 -8.93 -4.27
C ALA A 48 -3.38 -8.94 -4.54
N VAL A 49 -2.66 -9.90 -3.96
CA VAL A 49 -1.21 -10.08 -4.17
C VAL A 49 -0.94 -10.36 -5.64
N MET A 50 -1.56 -11.41 -6.19
CA MET A 50 -1.31 -11.83 -7.58
C MET A 50 -1.67 -10.74 -8.60
N THR A 51 -2.77 -10.03 -8.40
CA THR A 51 -3.16 -8.95 -9.33
C THR A 51 -2.21 -7.76 -9.22
N THR A 52 -1.76 -7.45 -8.01
CA THR A 52 -0.79 -6.36 -7.79
C THR A 52 0.57 -6.69 -8.41
N GLU A 53 1.04 -7.93 -8.32
CA GLU A 53 2.26 -8.40 -8.99
C GLU A 53 2.19 -8.11 -10.49
N ILE A 54 1.09 -8.50 -11.15
CA ILE A 54 0.88 -8.26 -12.59
C ILE A 54 0.88 -6.76 -12.90
N VAL A 55 0.19 -5.93 -12.11
CA VAL A 55 0.16 -4.46 -12.33
C VAL A 55 1.56 -3.85 -12.22
N ILE A 56 2.35 -4.28 -11.26
CA ILE A 56 3.70 -3.74 -11.03
C ILE A 56 4.66 -4.22 -12.12
N GLU A 57 4.58 -5.49 -12.53
CA GLU A 57 5.32 -6.04 -13.66
C GLU A 57 5.02 -5.25 -14.95
N ASP A 58 3.75 -4.96 -15.22
CA ASP A 58 3.34 -4.19 -16.40
C ASP A 58 3.79 -2.72 -16.37
N LYS A 59 3.87 -2.10 -15.19
CA LYS A 59 4.35 -0.72 -15.04
C LYS A 59 5.87 -0.61 -15.23
N ASP A 60 6.63 -1.67 -14.95
CA ASP A 60 8.09 -1.74 -15.07
C ASP A 60 8.81 -0.54 -14.39
N ASP A 61 8.33 -0.16 -13.19
CA ASP A 61 8.89 0.96 -12.42
C ASP A 61 9.41 0.51 -11.06
N SER A 62 10.72 0.61 -10.88
CA SER A 62 11.42 0.32 -9.62
C SER A 62 10.95 1.15 -8.41
N LYS A 63 10.24 2.27 -8.63
CA LYS A 63 9.69 3.13 -7.58
C LYS A 63 8.32 2.68 -7.08
N VAL A 64 7.71 1.65 -7.66
CA VAL A 64 6.48 1.05 -7.16
C VAL A 64 6.80 -0.28 -6.48
N ARG A 65 6.50 -0.41 -5.18
CA ARG A 65 6.89 -1.60 -4.40
C ARG A 65 5.73 -2.14 -3.57
N MET A 66 5.56 -3.45 -3.64
CA MET A 66 4.71 -4.21 -2.71
C MET A 66 5.39 -4.30 -1.35
N LEU A 67 4.69 -3.90 -0.28
CA LEU A 67 5.19 -4.06 1.09
C LEU A 67 4.42 -5.17 1.80
N ASP A 68 5.16 -6.16 2.28
CA ASP A 68 4.61 -7.24 3.10
C ASP A 68 4.37 -6.72 4.54
N CYS A 69 3.10 -6.64 4.93
CA CYS A 69 2.64 -6.25 6.26
C CYS A 69 1.14 -6.57 6.45
N PRO A 70 0.61 -6.61 7.68
CA PRO A 70 -0.84 -6.63 7.90
C PRO A 70 -1.47 -5.35 7.33
N LEU A 71 -2.46 -5.51 6.43
CA LEU A 71 -3.03 -4.41 5.65
C LEU A 71 -3.42 -3.19 6.51
N VAL A 72 -4.15 -3.40 7.60
CA VAL A 72 -4.72 -2.29 8.39
C VAL A 72 -3.65 -1.60 9.24
N GLU A 73 -2.93 -2.36 10.07
CA GLU A 73 -1.88 -1.83 10.93
C GLU A 73 -0.72 -1.22 10.12
N GLY A 74 -0.34 -1.88 9.02
CA GLY A 74 0.63 -1.39 8.05
C GLY A 74 0.18 -0.10 7.37
N ALA A 75 -1.08 0.01 6.92
CA ALA A 75 -1.58 1.23 6.30
C ALA A 75 -1.55 2.43 7.24
N VAL A 76 -1.89 2.24 8.52
CA VAL A 76 -1.78 3.32 9.52
C VAL A 76 -0.34 3.76 9.69
N LEU A 77 0.60 2.81 9.81
CA LEU A 77 2.02 3.12 9.95
C LEU A 77 2.57 3.81 8.69
N ALA A 78 2.32 3.27 7.50
CA ALA A 78 2.75 3.84 6.22
C ALA A 78 2.21 5.26 6.00
N ALA A 79 0.96 5.52 6.38
CA ALA A 79 0.38 6.86 6.29
C ALA A 79 1.15 7.87 7.16
N VAL A 80 1.52 7.49 8.39
CA VAL A 80 2.28 8.36 9.30
C VAL A 80 3.69 8.58 8.78
N GLU A 81 4.38 7.50 8.43
CA GLU A 81 5.78 7.54 8.03
C GLU A 81 6.01 8.25 6.69
N SER A 82 5.11 8.07 5.72
CA SER A 82 5.20 8.77 4.42
C SER A 82 5.10 10.29 4.59
N THR A 83 4.26 10.78 5.50
CA THR A 83 4.23 12.22 5.83
C THR A 83 5.46 12.72 6.59
N GLY A 84 6.23 11.81 7.18
CA GLY A 84 7.52 12.09 7.83
C GLY A 84 8.69 12.22 6.85
N GLY A 85 8.48 11.91 5.56
CA GLY A 85 9.48 12.07 4.50
C GLY A 85 10.57 10.99 4.49
N ILE A 86 10.29 9.81 5.07
CA ILE A 86 11.21 8.67 4.94
C ILE A 86 11.16 8.11 3.51
N SER A 87 12.26 7.51 3.07
CA SER A 87 12.35 6.86 1.77
C SER A 87 11.48 5.59 1.68
N LEU A 88 11.16 5.15 0.47
CA LEU A 88 10.44 3.90 0.23
C LEU A 88 11.19 2.67 0.79
N ASP A 89 12.52 2.68 0.75
CA ASP A 89 13.35 1.61 1.33
C ASP A 89 13.28 1.60 2.87
N GLU A 90 13.37 2.77 3.51
CA GLU A 90 13.20 2.89 4.97
C GLU A 90 11.79 2.49 5.40
N LEU A 91 10.78 2.86 4.62
CA LEU A 91 9.40 2.46 4.86
C LEU A 91 9.25 0.94 4.78
N ALA A 92 9.86 0.29 3.78
CA ALA A 92 9.82 -1.17 3.63
C ALA A 92 10.45 -1.93 4.81
N GLU A 93 11.44 -1.34 5.48
CA GLU A 93 11.99 -1.92 6.71
C GLU A 93 11.10 -1.64 7.92
N LYS A 94 10.64 -0.40 8.08
CA LYS A 94 9.85 0.03 9.24
C LYS A 94 8.47 -0.61 9.30
N ILE A 95 7.86 -0.87 8.13
CA ILE A 95 6.54 -1.50 8.04
C ILE A 95 6.50 -2.87 8.75
N LYS A 96 7.63 -3.57 8.86
CA LYS A 96 7.73 -4.88 9.55
C LYS A 96 7.45 -4.79 11.05
N GLU A 97 7.56 -3.61 11.66
CA GLU A 97 7.15 -3.41 13.06
C GLU A 97 5.65 -3.66 13.27
N SER A 98 4.84 -3.48 12.21
CA SER A 98 3.39 -3.66 12.26
C SER A 98 2.94 -5.08 12.60
N TYR A 99 3.77 -6.12 12.34
CA TYR A 99 3.44 -7.51 12.65
C TYR A 99 3.24 -7.77 14.15
N ASN A 100 3.87 -6.96 15.01
CA ASN A 100 3.87 -7.17 16.45
C ASN A 100 3.02 -6.14 17.20
N VAL A 101 2.21 -5.35 16.49
CA VAL A 101 1.38 -4.31 17.08
C VAL A 101 0.29 -4.93 17.94
N ARG A 102 0.31 -4.60 19.24
CA ARG A 102 -0.77 -4.94 20.17
C ARG A 102 -1.65 -3.73 20.42
N LYS A 103 -2.97 -3.92 20.33
CA LYS A 103 -3.97 -2.87 20.60
C LYS A 103 -4.20 -2.64 22.10
N PHE A 104 -3.88 -3.63 22.93
CA PHE A 104 -4.02 -3.58 24.38
C PHE A 104 -2.71 -4.07 25.02
N PRO A 105 -2.24 -3.44 26.11
CA PRO A 105 -1.19 -4.02 26.95
C PRO A 105 -1.69 -5.32 27.61
N GLU A 106 -0.76 -6.23 27.93
CA GLU A 106 -1.06 -7.38 28.82
C GLU A 106 -1.53 -6.93 30.20
#